data_AF-A0A258QJR2-F1
#
_entry.id   AF-A0A258QJR2-F1
#
_cell.length_a   1.000
_cell.length_b   1.000
_cell.length_c   1.000
_cell.angle_alpha   90.00
_cell.angle_beta   90.00
_cell.angle_gamma   90.00
#
_symmetry.space_group_name_H-M   'P 1'
#
loop_
_entity.id
_entity.type
_entity.pdbx_description
1 polymer ?
#
loop_
_entity_poly.entity_id
_entity_poly.type
_entity_poly.pdbx_seq_one_letter_code
_entity_poly.pdbx_strand_id
1 'polypeptide(L)'
;AARKNRELIDWSTYVPEKPKFIGRRVFKNFALSDIAKYIDWTPFFQTWDLAGKFPAILDDEIVGVEARKVYADAQALLDKLIKGQWLQADAVVAFYPANTVDDDIVLYSDEARQHPLFVWHNLRQQSERPVVDGIRRPNRCLADYVAPKDSAVADYLGCFAVTTGHGVDKKVAEFQAKHDDYSAIMLKALADRLAEAFAELMHHRVRTDLWGYAADEILTNEQMINEEYRGIRPAPGYPACPAHEVKKDLLRVIGSEDIGMTLTESMAMNPASSVSGFYLAHPDARYFNVGKISTDQVEDLAKRRGETVEDVRRQLSSSID
;
A
#
# COMPACT_ATOMS: atom_id res chain seq x y z
N ALA A 1 -1.61 3.95 28.54
CA ALA A 1 -3.03 3.53 28.49
C ALA A 1 -3.39 2.84 27.18
N ALA A 2 -3.04 3.43 26.02
CA ALA A 2 -3.37 2.89 24.69
C ALA A 2 -3.02 1.41 24.47
N ARG A 3 -1.80 0.95 24.80
CA ARG A 3 -1.39 -0.48 24.71
C ARG A 3 -2.29 -1.45 25.49
N LYS A 4 -2.91 -1.00 26.60
CA LYS A 4 -3.86 -1.82 27.38
C LYS A 4 -5.23 -1.95 26.71
N ASN A 5 -5.58 -1.01 25.82
CA ASN A 5 -6.82 -0.98 25.04
C ASN A 5 -6.55 -1.36 23.57
N ARG A 6 -5.56 -2.22 23.30
CA ARG A 6 -5.22 -2.69 21.95
C ARG A 6 -6.37 -3.50 21.34
N GLU A 7 -6.32 -3.74 20.03
CA GLU A 7 -7.16 -4.79 19.45
C GLU A 7 -6.78 -6.14 20.07
N LEU A 8 -7.77 -6.88 20.59
CA LEU A 8 -7.55 -8.21 21.13
C LEU A 8 -8.00 -9.24 20.10
N ILE A 9 -7.05 -10.03 19.63
CA ILE A 9 -7.29 -11.21 18.79
C ILE A 9 -6.99 -12.45 19.64
N ASP A 10 -7.92 -13.40 19.62
CA ASP A 10 -7.71 -14.70 20.25
C ASP A 10 -6.89 -15.62 19.34
N TRP A 11 -5.58 -15.54 19.49
CA TRP A 11 -4.63 -16.36 18.73
C TRP A 11 -4.71 -17.86 19.04
N SER A 12 -5.44 -18.28 20.09
CA SER A 12 -5.62 -19.70 20.39
C SER A 12 -6.66 -20.38 19.47
N THR A 13 -7.53 -19.59 18.84
CA THR A 13 -8.60 -20.07 17.95
C THR A 13 -8.37 -19.70 16.48
N TYR A 14 -7.32 -18.94 16.18
CA TYR A 14 -6.96 -18.53 14.82
C TYR A 14 -5.59 -19.10 14.42
N VAL A 15 -5.56 -19.73 13.24
CA VAL A 15 -4.32 -20.25 12.64
C VAL A 15 -4.04 -19.45 11.37
N PRO A 16 -3.01 -18.56 11.35
CA PRO A 16 -2.64 -17.83 10.16
C PRO A 16 -2.26 -18.76 9.01
N GLU A 17 -2.74 -18.46 7.81
CA GLU A 17 -2.42 -19.23 6.63
C GLU A 17 -0.96 -19.01 6.23
N LYS A 18 -0.26 -20.11 5.97
CA LYS A 18 1.10 -20.07 5.43
C LYS A 18 1.06 -19.69 3.94
N PRO A 19 1.81 -18.67 3.49
CA PRO A 19 1.95 -18.37 2.07
C PRO A 19 2.55 -19.56 1.29
N LYS A 20 2.25 -19.66 0.00
CA LYS A 20 2.75 -20.78 -0.83
C LYS A 20 4.27 -20.79 -1.02
N PHE A 21 4.97 -19.71 -0.65
CA PHE A 21 6.42 -19.63 -0.62
C PHE A 21 6.90 -18.61 0.42
N ILE A 22 8.14 -18.77 0.88
CA ILE A 22 8.87 -17.77 1.67
C ILE A 22 9.97 -17.17 0.80
N GLY A 23 10.24 -15.87 0.97
CA GLY A 23 11.16 -15.11 0.12
C GLY A 23 10.40 -14.28 -0.91
N ARG A 24 11.07 -13.91 -2.01
CA ARG A 24 10.56 -12.95 -2.99
C ARG A 24 10.36 -13.54 -4.39
N ARG A 25 9.43 -12.98 -5.15
CA ARG A 25 9.20 -13.23 -6.58
C ARG A 25 9.11 -11.92 -7.33
N VAL A 26 9.86 -11.85 -8.43
CA VAL A 26 9.88 -10.70 -9.34
C VAL A 26 9.02 -11.00 -10.56
N PHE A 27 8.19 -10.05 -10.94
CA PHE A 27 7.36 -10.06 -12.13
C PHE A 27 7.83 -8.91 -13.01
N LYS A 28 8.33 -9.22 -14.22
CA LYS A 28 8.76 -8.20 -15.19
C LYS A 28 7.85 -8.18 -16.39
N ASN A 29 7.69 -7.00 -16.99
CA ASN A 29 6.91 -6.80 -18.21
C ASN A 29 5.47 -7.32 -18.08
N PHE A 30 4.83 -7.03 -16.96
CA PHE A 30 3.43 -7.38 -16.74
C PHE A 30 2.54 -6.68 -17.77
N ALA A 31 1.53 -7.41 -18.27
CA ALA A 31 0.69 -6.88 -19.35
C ALA A 31 -0.13 -5.69 -18.85
N LEU A 32 0.10 -4.51 -19.44
CA LEU A 32 -0.66 -3.30 -19.12
C LEU A 32 -2.17 -3.47 -19.36
N SER A 33 -2.55 -4.31 -20.33
CA SER A 33 -3.95 -4.66 -20.60
C SER A 33 -4.63 -5.41 -19.45
N ASP A 34 -3.86 -6.18 -18.66
CA ASP A 34 -4.41 -6.87 -17.49
C ASP A 34 -4.50 -5.91 -16.30
N ILE A 35 -3.51 -5.05 -16.14
CA ILE A 35 -3.50 -4.00 -15.11
C ILE A 35 -4.68 -3.04 -15.33
N ALA A 36 -4.93 -2.62 -16.57
CA ALA A 36 -5.98 -1.65 -16.90
C ALA A 36 -7.39 -2.08 -16.46
N LYS A 37 -7.64 -3.38 -16.27
CA LYS A 37 -8.93 -3.92 -15.79
C LYS A 37 -9.22 -3.57 -14.33
N TYR A 38 -8.19 -3.18 -13.57
CA TYR A 38 -8.26 -2.88 -12.13
C TYR A 38 -8.23 -1.37 -11.84
N ILE A 39 -8.35 -0.51 -12.86
CA ILE A 39 -8.32 0.94 -12.65
C ILE A 39 -9.56 1.40 -11.87
N ASP A 40 -9.33 2.11 -10.77
CA ASP A 40 -10.29 3.06 -10.22
C ASP A 40 -10.13 4.41 -10.91
N TRP A 41 -11.16 4.78 -11.68
CA TRP A 41 -11.21 6.03 -12.42
C TRP A 41 -11.61 7.23 -11.55
N THR A 42 -12.08 7.02 -10.32
CA THR A 42 -12.53 8.13 -9.46
C THR A 42 -11.41 9.14 -9.19
N PRO A 43 -10.19 8.74 -8.79
CA PRO A 43 -9.13 9.72 -8.55
C PRO A 43 -8.50 10.26 -9.84
N PHE A 44 -8.73 9.61 -10.99
CA PHE A 44 -8.37 10.20 -12.29
C PHE A 44 -9.13 11.52 -12.50
N PHE A 45 -10.44 11.54 -12.27
CA PHE A 45 -11.23 12.77 -12.41
C PHE A 45 -10.82 13.86 -11.40
N GLN A 46 -10.42 13.48 -10.19
CA GLN A 46 -9.88 14.41 -9.20
C GLN A 46 -8.58 15.09 -9.69
N THR A 47 -7.75 14.38 -10.46
CA THR A 47 -6.55 14.96 -11.09
C THR A 47 -6.90 16.05 -12.12
N TRP A 48 -8.13 16.01 -12.65
CA TRP A 48 -8.69 17.00 -13.58
C TRP A 48 -9.61 18.02 -12.90
N ASP A 49 -9.57 18.11 -11.56
CA ASP A 49 -10.44 18.97 -10.74
C ASP A 49 -11.95 18.72 -10.96
N LEU A 50 -12.31 17.51 -11.36
CA LEU A 50 -13.70 17.08 -11.55
C LEU A 50 -14.15 16.23 -10.35
N ALA A 51 -15.07 16.78 -9.55
CA ALA A 51 -15.61 16.12 -8.37
C ALA A 51 -16.76 15.18 -8.75
N GLY A 52 -16.66 13.89 -8.37
CA GLY A 52 -17.71 12.90 -8.55
C GLY A 52 -17.15 11.48 -8.56
N LYS A 53 -17.98 10.49 -8.22
CA LYS A 53 -17.60 9.07 -8.27
C LYS A 53 -17.79 8.53 -9.69
N PHE A 54 -16.85 7.75 -10.21
CA PHE A 54 -17.05 7.01 -11.46
C PHE A 54 -17.94 5.77 -11.21
N PRO A 55 -18.87 5.41 -12.13
CA PRO A 55 -19.17 6.07 -13.41
C PRO A 55 -20.18 7.23 -13.32
N ALA A 56 -20.81 7.47 -12.18
CA ALA A 56 -21.89 8.45 -12.02
C ALA A 56 -21.51 9.88 -12.47
N ILE A 57 -20.24 10.28 -12.30
CA ILE A 57 -19.72 11.57 -12.78
C ILE A 57 -19.91 11.79 -14.30
N LEU A 58 -19.99 10.72 -15.08
CA LEU A 58 -20.20 10.81 -16.52
C LEU A 58 -21.59 11.32 -16.89
N ASP A 59 -22.57 11.18 -15.99
CA ASP A 59 -23.96 11.61 -16.20
C ASP A 59 -24.30 12.88 -15.41
N ASP A 60 -23.30 13.50 -14.76
CA ASP A 60 -23.49 14.73 -13.98
C ASP A 60 -23.96 15.91 -14.85
N GLU A 61 -24.93 16.67 -14.36
CA GLU A 61 -25.55 17.77 -15.11
C GLU A 61 -24.61 18.96 -15.35
N ILE A 62 -23.62 19.17 -14.48
CA ILE A 62 -22.69 20.30 -14.52
C ILE A 62 -21.39 19.88 -15.21
N VAL A 63 -20.77 18.78 -14.75
CA VAL A 63 -19.43 18.38 -15.19
C VAL A 63 -19.41 17.21 -16.16
N GLY A 64 -20.54 16.53 -16.40
CA GLY A 64 -20.58 15.28 -17.16
C GLY A 64 -20.10 15.41 -18.62
N VAL A 65 -20.28 16.57 -19.26
CA VAL A 65 -19.77 16.82 -20.61
C VAL A 65 -18.24 16.76 -20.65
N GLU A 66 -17.56 17.49 -19.76
CA GLU A 66 -16.10 17.50 -19.70
C GLU A 66 -15.57 16.16 -19.15
N ALA A 67 -16.25 15.54 -18.19
CA ALA A 67 -15.91 14.21 -17.67
C ALA A 67 -15.91 13.15 -18.79
N ARG A 68 -16.95 13.11 -19.63
CA ARG A 68 -17.01 12.17 -20.78
C ARG A 68 -15.89 12.43 -21.79
N LYS A 69 -15.57 13.70 -22.05
CA LYS A 69 -14.51 14.08 -22.99
C LYS A 69 -13.14 13.64 -22.49
N VAL A 70 -12.76 14.01 -21.27
CA VAL A 70 -11.46 13.66 -20.70
C VAL A 70 -11.32 12.15 -20.51
N TYR A 71 -12.41 11.46 -20.16
CA TYR A 71 -12.43 10.00 -20.09
C TYR A 71 -12.23 9.33 -21.45
N ALA A 72 -12.88 9.84 -22.51
CA ALA A 72 -12.69 9.33 -23.87
C ALA A 72 -11.25 9.52 -24.36
N ASP A 73 -10.65 10.69 -24.08
CA ASP A 73 -9.24 10.96 -24.38
C ASP A 73 -8.30 10.03 -23.61
N ALA A 74 -8.60 9.79 -22.32
CA ALA A 74 -7.85 8.86 -21.47
C ALA A 74 -7.91 7.43 -22.01
N GLN A 75 -9.09 6.96 -22.39
CA GLN A 75 -9.29 5.64 -23.00
C GLN A 75 -8.51 5.51 -24.33
N ALA A 76 -8.57 6.54 -25.18
CA ALA A 76 -7.85 6.55 -26.45
C ALA A 76 -6.32 6.55 -26.25
N LEU A 77 -5.81 7.30 -25.27
CA LEU A 77 -4.38 7.31 -24.95
C LEU A 77 -3.94 6.00 -24.28
N LEU A 78 -4.77 5.43 -23.40
CA LEU A 78 -4.55 4.15 -22.75
C LEU A 78 -4.45 3.01 -23.79
N ASP A 79 -5.34 2.99 -24.78
CA ASP A 79 -5.25 2.03 -25.88
C ASP A 79 -3.93 2.16 -26.67
N LYS A 80 -3.53 3.40 -27.00
CA LYS A 80 -2.27 3.68 -27.69
C LYS A 80 -1.05 3.27 -26.87
N LEU A 81 -1.01 3.59 -25.58
CA LEU A 81 0.13 3.29 -24.72
C LEU A 81 0.28 1.79 -24.47
N ILE A 82 -0.85 1.05 -24.37
CA ILE A 82 -0.85 -0.41 -24.24
C ILE A 82 -0.36 -1.05 -25.54
N LYS A 83 -0.97 -0.72 -26.68
CA LYS A 83 -0.60 -1.28 -28.00
C LYS A 83 0.84 -0.94 -28.39
N GLY A 84 1.27 0.27 -28.07
CA GLY A 84 2.62 0.75 -28.34
C GLY A 84 3.66 0.33 -27.30
N GLN A 85 3.25 -0.36 -26.22
CA GLN A 85 4.12 -0.75 -25.11
C GLN A 85 4.98 0.41 -24.62
N TRP A 86 4.37 1.58 -24.42
CA TRP A 86 5.11 2.80 -24.07
C TRP A 86 5.73 2.72 -22.67
N LEU A 87 5.07 1.98 -21.79
CA LEU A 87 5.46 1.82 -20.39
C LEU A 87 5.76 0.36 -20.08
N GLN A 88 6.65 0.13 -19.12
CA GLN A 88 6.93 -1.20 -18.56
C GLN A 88 6.38 -1.29 -17.14
N ALA A 89 5.69 -2.38 -16.84
CA ALA A 89 5.14 -2.65 -15.52
C ALA A 89 5.87 -3.82 -14.85
N ASP A 90 6.52 -3.53 -13.73
CA ASP A 90 7.29 -4.51 -12.96
C ASP A 90 6.84 -4.52 -11.50
N ALA A 91 6.89 -5.70 -10.87
CA ALA A 91 6.51 -5.89 -9.48
C ALA A 91 7.45 -6.85 -8.77
N VAL A 92 7.57 -6.69 -7.45
CA VAL A 92 8.11 -7.69 -6.55
C VAL A 92 7.14 -7.91 -5.41
N VAL A 93 6.88 -9.18 -5.11
CA VAL A 93 6.11 -9.61 -3.94
C VAL A 93 6.99 -10.53 -3.12
N ALA A 94 6.98 -10.34 -1.81
CA ALA A 94 7.69 -11.21 -0.88
C ALA A 94 6.82 -11.58 0.32
N PHE A 95 7.08 -12.75 0.88
CA PHE A 95 6.47 -13.20 2.12
C PHE A 95 7.54 -13.67 3.09
N TYR A 96 7.41 -13.26 4.34
CA TYR A 96 8.35 -13.61 5.40
C TYR A 96 7.60 -14.08 6.64
N PRO A 97 8.13 -15.08 7.37
CA PRO A 97 7.69 -15.37 8.72
C PRO A 97 7.77 -14.09 9.55
N ALA A 98 6.71 -13.79 10.29
CA ALA A 98 6.61 -12.59 11.09
C ALA A 98 5.95 -12.86 12.44
N ASN A 99 6.34 -12.11 13.46
CA ASN A 99 5.66 -12.07 14.75
C ASN A 99 5.79 -10.68 15.36
N THR A 100 4.89 -10.36 16.27
CA THR A 100 4.93 -9.07 16.95
C THR A 100 5.71 -9.12 18.26
N VAL A 101 6.35 -7.99 18.54
CA VAL A 101 6.98 -7.68 19.83
C VAL A 101 6.48 -6.29 20.21
N ASP A 102 5.57 -6.23 21.18
CA ASP A 102 4.83 -5.03 21.55
C ASP A 102 4.07 -4.40 20.37
N ASP A 103 4.49 -3.20 19.91
CA ASP A 103 3.89 -2.49 18.78
C ASP A 103 4.65 -2.72 17.46
N ASP A 104 5.66 -3.57 17.45
CA ASP A 104 6.51 -3.81 16.28
C ASP A 104 6.20 -5.17 15.63
N ILE A 105 6.37 -5.24 14.31
CA ILE A 105 6.32 -6.50 13.57
C ILE A 105 7.75 -6.85 13.17
N VAL A 106 8.26 -7.97 13.66
CA VAL A 106 9.57 -8.50 13.31
C VAL A 106 9.40 -9.49 12.16
N LEU A 107 10.10 -9.25 11.05
CA LEU A 107 10.16 -10.20 9.94
C LEU A 107 11.45 -11.03 10.06
N TYR A 108 11.39 -12.31 9.72
CA TYR A 108 12.51 -13.24 9.81
C TYR A 108 12.95 -13.73 8.43
N SER A 109 14.22 -14.11 8.30
CA SER A 109 14.78 -14.67 7.06
C SER A 109 14.16 -16.01 6.66
N ASP A 110 13.70 -16.77 7.63
CA ASP A 110 13.24 -18.15 7.48
C ASP A 110 12.32 -18.58 8.63
N GLU A 111 11.76 -19.78 8.51
CA GLU A 111 10.80 -20.35 9.43
C GLU A 111 11.38 -20.67 10.82
N ALA A 112 12.71 -20.71 10.98
CA ALA A 112 13.31 -20.92 12.29
C ALA A 112 13.17 -19.68 13.18
N ARG A 113 12.88 -18.50 12.60
CA ARG A 113 12.59 -17.24 13.33
C ARG A 113 13.70 -16.82 14.29
N GLN A 114 14.95 -17.16 13.95
CA GLN A 114 16.14 -16.85 14.77
C GLN A 114 16.80 -15.53 14.37
N HIS A 115 16.78 -15.19 13.08
CA HIS A 115 17.47 -14.04 12.52
C HIS A 115 16.45 -13.03 11.96
N PRO A 116 16.23 -11.90 12.66
CA PRO A 116 15.42 -10.81 12.14
C PRO A 116 16.01 -10.28 10.83
N LEU A 117 15.16 -10.15 9.82
CA LEU A 117 15.49 -9.56 8.51
C LEU A 117 15.37 -8.03 8.57
N PHE A 118 14.28 -7.53 9.14
CA PHE A 118 14.12 -6.16 9.62
C PHE A 118 12.91 -6.08 10.57
N VAL A 119 12.73 -4.92 11.22
CA VAL A 119 11.61 -4.64 12.12
C VAL A 119 10.78 -3.50 11.54
N TRP A 120 9.49 -3.73 11.37
CA TRP A 120 8.53 -2.68 11.07
C TRP A 120 8.03 -2.08 12.37
N HIS A 121 8.53 -0.88 12.69
CA HIS A 121 8.09 -0.14 13.86
C HIS A 121 6.76 0.57 13.58
N ASN A 122 5.69 0.17 14.29
CA ASN A 122 4.37 0.77 14.08
C ASN A 122 4.04 1.81 15.14
N LEU A 123 2.99 2.58 14.83
CA LEU A 123 2.38 3.56 15.71
C LEU A 123 1.01 3.05 16.18
N ARG A 124 0.66 3.42 17.40
CA ARG A 124 -0.63 3.13 18.03
C ARG A 124 -1.43 4.40 18.21
N GLN A 125 -2.72 4.34 17.91
CA GLN A 125 -3.67 5.43 18.22
C GLN A 125 -3.57 5.81 19.70
N GLN A 126 -3.43 7.09 20.03
CA GLN A 126 -3.36 7.57 21.42
C GLN A 126 -4.58 8.37 21.87
N SER A 127 -5.43 8.81 20.93
CA SER A 127 -6.68 9.48 21.27
C SER A 127 -7.63 8.59 22.09
N GLU A 128 -8.45 9.24 22.91
CA GLU A 128 -9.55 8.56 23.60
C GLU A 128 -10.51 7.95 22.57
N ARG A 129 -10.76 6.65 22.72
CA ARG A 129 -11.59 5.89 21.80
C ARG A 129 -13.04 5.87 22.27
N PRO A 130 -14.01 6.07 21.35
CA PRO A 130 -15.43 6.10 21.72
C PRO A 130 -15.90 4.74 22.22
N VAL A 131 -16.93 4.76 23.07
CA VAL A 131 -17.68 3.57 23.45
C VAL A 131 -18.87 3.43 22.50
N VAL A 132 -18.99 2.28 21.85
CA VAL A 132 -20.09 1.94 20.95
C VAL A 132 -20.70 0.64 21.46
N ASP A 133 -22.01 0.62 21.66
CA ASP A 133 -22.75 -0.54 22.21
C ASP A 133 -22.16 -1.06 23.53
N GLY A 134 -21.71 -0.15 24.40
CA GLY A 134 -21.10 -0.48 25.69
C GLY A 134 -19.65 -0.96 25.63
N ILE A 135 -19.07 -1.11 24.43
CA ILE A 135 -17.70 -1.58 24.22
C ILE A 135 -16.82 -0.41 23.78
N ARG A 136 -15.72 -0.17 24.52
CA ARG A 136 -14.73 0.83 24.11
C ARG A 136 -14.04 0.35 22.84
N ARG A 137 -14.03 1.18 21.80
CA ARG A 137 -13.26 0.89 20.59
C ARG A 137 -11.77 0.81 20.94
N PRO A 138 -11.00 -0.04 20.25
CA PRO A 138 -9.59 -0.22 20.56
C PRO A 138 -8.74 0.96 20.06
N ASN A 139 -7.61 1.15 20.73
CA ASN A 139 -6.48 1.97 20.28
C ASN A 139 -5.62 1.10 19.36
N ARG A 140 -5.93 1.14 18.05
CA ARG A 140 -5.35 0.20 17.07
C ARG A 140 -3.89 0.50 16.78
N CYS A 141 -3.16 -0.57 16.50
CA CYS A 141 -1.84 -0.61 15.89
C CYS A 141 -1.85 -1.69 14.80
N LEU A 142 -1.13 -1.50 13.69
CA LEU A 142 -1.07 -2.53 12.63
C LEU A 142 -0.44 -3.84 13.14
N ALA A 143 0.45 -3.73 14.13
CA ALA A 143 1.02 -4.88 14.85
C ALA A 143 -0.04 -5.72 15.57
N ASP A 144 -1.23 -5.20 15.86
CA ASP A 144 -2.24 -6.01 16.53
C ASP A 144 -2.72 -7.18 15.62
N TYR A 145 -2.54 -7.08 14.30
CA TYR A 145 -2.99 -8.05 13.30
C TYR A 145 -1.98 -9.15 12.95
N VAL A 146 -0.89 -9.25 13.71
CA VAL A 146 0.13 -10.29 13.52
C VAL A 146 0.41 -10.97 14.85
N ALA A 147 0.52 -12.30 14.84
CA ALA A 147 0.60 -13.09 16.07
C ALA A 147 1.79 -12.68 16.96
N PRO A 148 1.56 -12.46 18.27
CA PRO A 148 2.62 -12.20 19.24
C PRO A 148 3.66 -13.31 19.27
N LYS A 149 4.93 -12.95 19.40
CA LYS A 149 6.03 -13.93 19.46
C LYS A 149 5.88 -14.93 20.62
N ASP A 150 5.30 -14.51 21.73
CA ASP A 150 5.04 -15.33 22.92
C ASP A 150 3.81 -16.23 22.80
N SER A 151 2.97 -16.04 21.78
CA SER A 151 1.81 -16.92 21.50
C SER A 151 2.21 -18.29 20.91
N ALA A 152 3.45 -18.44 20.45
CA ALA A 152 3.94 -19.59 19.69
C ALA A 152 3.19 -19.87 18.37
N VAL A 153 2.32 -18.95 17.92
CA VAL A 153 1.63 -19.04 16.64
C VAL A 153 2.54 -18.56 15.50
N ALA A 154 2.69 -19.39 14.48
CA ALA A 154 3.43 -19.06 13.28
C ALA A 154 2.59 -18.14 12.38
N ASP A 155 3.01 -16.89 12.25
CA ASP A 155 2.37 -15.89 11.39
C ASP A 155 3.35 -15.37 10.32
N TYR A 156 2.83 -14.59 9.37
CA TYR A 156 3.52 -14.14 8.18
C TYR A 156 3.12 -12.71 7.83
N LEU A 157 4.03 -12.01 7.15
CA LEU A 157 3.77 -10.70 6.57
C LEU A 157 4.16 -10.74 5.09
N GLY A 158 3.35 -10.11 4.25
CA GLY A 158 3.72 -9.83 2.87
C GLY A 158 4.32 -8.44 2.69
N CYS A 159 5.15 -8.30 1.68
CA CYS A 159 5.75 -7.04 1.26
C CYS A 159 5.60 -6.91 -0.26
N PHE A 160 5.41 -5.70 -0.77
CA PHE A 160 5.37 -5.47 -2.21
C PHE A 160 5.95 -4.14 -2.64
N ALA A 161 6.35 -4.12 -3.91
CA ALA A 161 6.60 -2.92 -4.68
C ALA A 161 6.14 -3.16 -6.12
N VAL A 162 5.45 -2.19 -6.70
CA VAL A 162 5.03 -2.19 -8.11
C VAL A 162 5.39 -0.85 -8.74
N THR A 163 5.74 -0.87 -10.02
CA THR A 163 5.94 0.35 -10.80
C THR A 163 5.44 0.18 -12.22
N THR A 164 4.83 1.22 -12.75
CA THR A 164 4.46 1.39 -14.17
C THR A 164 5.17 2.61 -14.77
N GLY A 165 6.08 3.22 -14.00
CA GLY A 165 6.69 4.49 -14.35
C GLY A 165 7.86 4.40 -15.35
N HIS A 166 8.33 3.21 -15.67
CA HIS A 166 9.37 3.01 -16.68
C HIS A 166 8.90 3.48 -18.04
N GLY A 167 9.58 4.47 -18.61
CA GLY A 167 9.24 5.07 -19.91
C GLY A 167 8.34 6.31 -19.84
N VAL A 168 7.77 6.64 -18.67
CA VAL A 168 6.89 7.82 -18.51
C VAL A 168 7.63 9.11 -18.85
N ASP A 169 8.77 9.37 -18.20
CA ASP A 169 9.50 10.64 -18.40
C ASP A 169 9.95 10.85 -19.84
N LYS A 170 10.38 9.77 -20.50
CA LYS A 170 10.75 9.80 -21.92
C LYS A 170 9.56 10.22 -22.78
N LYS A 171 8.39 9.60 -22.57
CA LYS A 171 7.19 9.89 -23.36
C LYS A 171 6.60 11.25 -23.05
N VAL A 172 6.65 11.69 -21.80
CA VAL A 172 6.31 13.07 -21.39
C VAL A 172 7.18 14.07 -22.14
N ALA A 173 8.50 13.86 -22.19
CA ALA A 173 9.41 14.75 -22.92
C ALA A 173 9.11 14.77 -24.43
N GLU A 174 8.72 13.64 -25.03
CA GLU A 174 8.27 13.58 -26.43
C GLU A 174 7.01 14.41 -26.70
N PHE A 175 6.05 14.45 -25.76
CA PHE A 175 4.85 15.29 -25.86
C PHE A 175 5.18 16.78 -25.67
N GLN A 176 5.99 17.11 -24.66
CA GLN A 176 6.41 18.49 -24.39
C GLN A 176 7.23 19.11 -25.53
N ALA A 177 8.08 18.33 -26.19
CA ALA A 177 8.82 18.77 -27.38
C ALA A 177 7.90 19.13 -28.56
N LYS A 178 6.65 18.67 -28.53
CA LYS A 178 5.60 19.00 -29.51
C LYS A 178 4.59 20.03 -28.98
N HIS A 179 4.86 20.63 -27.81
CA HIS A 179 3.95 21.53 -27.10
C HIS A 179 2.58 20.91 -26.78
N ASP A 180 2.54 19.59 -26.55
CA ASP A 180 1.34 18.84 -26.18
C ASP A 180 1.32 18.57 -24.66
N ASP A 181 1.16 19.64 -23.89
CA ASP A 181 1.13 19.56 -22.42
C ASP A 181 -0.07 18.74 -21.91
N TYR A 182 -1.19 18.76 -22.64
CA TYR A 182 -2.38 17.98 -22.31
C TYR A 182 -2.09 16.47 -22.32
N SER A 183 -1.50 15.94 -23.40
CA SER A 183 -1.15 14.51 -23.46
C SER A 183 -0.05 14.15 -22.45
N ALA A 184 0.86 15.07 -22.14
CA ALA A 184 1.87 14.87 -21.11
C ALA A 184 1.24 14.70 -19.71
N ILE A 185 0.27 15.56 -19.35
CA ILE A 185 -0.49 15.45 -18.09
C ILE A 185 -1.33 14.17 -18.08
N MET A 186 -2.04 13.89 -19.18
CA MET A 186 -2.84 12.68 -19.34
C MET A 186 -2.01 11.41 -19.15
N LEU A 187 -0.81 11.34 -19.75
CA LEU A 187 0.07 10.18 -19.61
C LEU A 187 0.52 9.99 -18.17
N LYS A 188 0.88 11.06 -17.46
CA LYS A 188 1.26 10.98 -16.04
C LYS A 188 0.09 10.47 -15.18
N ALA A 189 -1.11 11.01 -15.40
CA ALA A 189 -2.32 10.59 -14.71
C ALA A 189 -2.62 9.11 -14.98
N LEU A 190 -2.53 8.65 -16.23
CA LEU A 190 -2.73 7.24 -16.60
C LEU A 190 -1.66 6.33 -16.00
N ALA A 191 -0.38 6.74 -15.99
CA ALA A 191 0.68 5.96 -15.38
C ALA A 191 0.46 5.76 -13.88
N ASP A 192 0.03 6.81 -13.18
CA ASP A 192 -0.35 6.75 -11.76
C ASP A 192 -1.55 5.83 -11.52
N ARG A 193 -2.62 5.95 -12.33
CA ARG A 193 -3.77 5.03 -12.27
C ARG A 193 -3.36 3.58 -12.52
N LEU A 194 -2.45 3.34 -13.45
CA LEU A 194 -1.91 2.00 -13.72
C LEU A 194 -1.07 1.48 -12.55
N ALA A 195 -0.32 2.32 -11.84
CA ALA A 195 0.46 1.90 -10.68
C ALA A 195 -0.47 1.42 -9.54
N GLU A 196 -1.52 2.17 -9.25
CA GLU A 196 -2.54 1.81 -8.26
C GLU A 196 -3.32 0.56 -8.66
N ALA A 197 -3.74 0.48 -9.92
CA ALA A 197 -4.38 -0.70 -10.48
C ALA A 197 -3.47 -1.94 -10.40
N PHE A 198 -2.16 -1.76 -10.57
CA PHE A 198 -1.20 -2.85 -10.45
C PHE A 198 -1.04 -3.30 -9.00
N ALA A 199 -1.08 -2.37 -8.03
CA ALA A 199 -1.10 -2.71 -6.62
C ALA A 199 -2.36 -3.51 -6.24
N GLU A 200 -3.54 -3.12 -6.75
CA GLU A 200 -4.79 -3.87 -6.56
C GLU A 200 -4.73 -5.26 -7.22
N LEU A 201 -4.29 -5.35 -8.48
CA LEU A 201 -4.11 -6.62 -9.19
C LEU A 201 -3.17 -7.55 -8.42
N MET A 202 -2.03 -7.04 -7.97
CA MET A 202 -1.07 -7.85 -7.23
C MET A 202 -1.61 -8.27 -5.87
N HIS A 203 -2.34 -7.40 -5.18
CA HIS A 203 -3.00 -7.75 -3.94
C HIS A 203 -4.04 -8.86 -4.16
N HIS A 204 -4.91 -8.73 -5.18
CA HIS A 204 -5.87 -9.77 -5.54
C HIS A 204 -5.17 -11.11 -5.82
N ARG A 205 -4.06 -11.12 -6.57
CA ARG A 205 -3.24 -12.32 -6.79
C ARG A 205 -2.60 -12.85 -5.51
N VAL A 206 -2.23 -11.99 -4.57
CA VAL A 206 -1.71 -12.41 -3.26
C VAL A 206 -2.78 -13.17 -2.48
N ARG A 207 -4.00 -12.62 -2.40
CA ARG A 207 -5.12 -13.26 -1.69
C ARG A 207 -5.50 -14.61 -2.29
N THR A 208 -5.62 -14.66 -3.61
CA THR A 208 -6.18 -15.83 -4.33
C THR A 208 -5.13 -16.89 -4.70
N ASP A 209 -3.89 -16.49 -4.96
CA ASP A 209 -2.87 -17.39 -5.50
C ASP A 209 -1.57 -17.39 -4.69
N LEU A 210 -0.87 -16.26 -4.56
CA LEU A 210 0.52 -16.27 -4.07
C LEU A 210 0.62 -16.58 -2.57
N TRP A 211 -0.25 -15.97 -1.75
CA TRP A 211 -0.46 -16.35 -0.36
C TRP A 211 -1.58 -17.38 -0.28
N GLY A 212 -2.72 -17.10 -0.93
CA GLY A 212 -3.78 -18.08 -1.16
C GLY A 212 -4.76 -18.27 0.01
N TYR A 213 -4.88 -17.30 0.91
CA TYR A 213 -5.82 -17.36 2.03
C TYR A 213 -7.29 -17.10 1.64
N ALA A 214 -7.55 -16.75 0.39
CA ALA A 214 -8.89 -16.54 -0.18
C ALA A 214 -8.94 -17.07 -1.63
N ALA A 215 -8.60 -18.34 -1.83
CA ALA A 215 -8.46 -18.95 -3.17
C ALA A 215 -9.75 -19.04 -3.98
N ASP A 216 -10.91 -18.96 -3.32
CA ASP A 216 -12.26 -18.98 -3.87
C ASP A 216 -12.89 -17.58 -4.01
N GLU A 217 -12.13 -16.51 -3.75
CA GLU A 217 -12.58 -15.13 -3.90
C GLU A 217 -13.00 -14.83 -5.36
N ILE A 218 -14.22 -14.32 -5.52
CA ILE A 218 -14.76 -13.85 -6.80
C ILE A 218 -15.38 -12.47 -6.54
N LEU A 219 -14.59 -11.42 -6.75
CA LEU A 219 -15.01 -10.03 -6.58
C LEU A 219 -15.02 -9.28 -7.91
N THR A 220 -15.99 -8.39 -8.06
CA THR A 220 -15.98 -7.41 -9.14
C THR A 220 -14.96 -6.29 -8.85
N ASN A 221 -14.59 -5.50 -9.86
CA ASN A 221 -13.71 -4.35 -9.66
C ASN A 221 -14.29 -3.33 -8.67
N GLU A 222 -15.60 -3.10 -8.69
CA GLU A 222 -16.26 -2.21 -7.74
C GLU A 222 -16.14 -2.71 -6.30
N GLN A 223 -16.32 -4.02 -6.08
CA GLN A 223 -16.16 -4.64 -4.76
C GLN A 223 -14.71 -4.60 -4.29
N MET A 224 -13.73 -4.76 -5.19
CA MET A 224 -12.32 -4.56 -4.86
C MET A 224 -12.01 -3.11 -4.47
N ILE A 225 -12.56 -2.12 -5.20
CA ILE A 225 -12.44 -0.69 -4.84
C ILE A 225 -13.06 -0.39 -3.47
N ASN A 226 -14.19 -1.04 -3.15
CA ASN A 226 -14.84 -0.93 -1.85
C ASN A 226 -14.15 -1.74 -0.74
N GLU A 227 -13.04 -2.41 -1.05
CA GLU A 227 -12.26 -3.23 -0.11
C GLU A 227 -13.07 -4.39 0.51
N GLU A 228 -14.01 -4.98 -0.25
CA GLU A 228 -14.85 -6.11 0.20
C GLU A 228 -14.10 -7.46 0.27
N TYR A 229 -12.78 -7.43 0.35
CA TYR A 229 -11.91 -8.59 0.47
C TYR A 229 -11.35 -8.74 1.89
N ARG A 230 -10.82 -9.93 2.19
CA ARG A 230 -10.09 -10.19 3.44
C ARG A 230 -8.66 -9.63 3.37
N GLY A 231 -8.24 -8.99 4.48
CA GLY A 231 -6.89 -8.48 4.65
C GLY A 231 -6.70 -7.07 4.06
N ILE A 232 -5.53 -6.48 4.32
CA ILE A 232 -5.21 -5.10 3.90
C ILE A 232 -3.79 -5.00 3.33
N ARG A 233 -3.53 -3.91 2.61
CA ARG A 233 -2.23 -3.63 1.96
C ARG A 233 -1.58 -2.28 2.35
N PRO A 234 -1.36 -1.99 3.65
CA PRO A 234 -0.93 -0.67 4.11
C PRO A 234 0.40 -0.21 3.50
N ALA A 235 0.40 1.02 3.00
CA ALA A 235 1.54 1.67 2.37
C ALA A 235 2.13 2.77 3.27
N PRO A 236 3.45 2.78 3.53
CA PRO A 236 4.11 3.80 4.33
C PRO A 236 3.89 5.25 3.84
N GLY A 237 3.38 6.11 4.72
CA GLY A 237 2.94 7.47 4.42
C GLY A 237 1.42 7.65 4.51
N TYR A 238 0.66 6.56 4.48
CA TYR A 238 -0.79 6.60 4.66
C TYR A 238 -1.17 6.67 6.14
N PRO A 239 -2.42 7.08 6.48
CA PRO A 239 -2.82 7.34 7.86
C PRO A 239 -2.61 6.19 8.86
N ALA A 240 -2.60 4.93 8.41
CA ALA A 240 -2.38 3.76 9.27
C ALA A 240 -0.89 3.54 9.60
N CYS A 241 0.02 4.03 8.75
CA CYS A 241 1.48 3.92 8.93
C CYS A 241 2.18 5.16 8.33
N PRO A 242 2.06 6.34 8.96
CA PRO A 242 2.50 7.61 8.37
C PRO A 242 4.02 7.77 8.27
N ALA A 243 4.80 6.95 8.98
CA ALA A 243 6.27 6.96 8.90
C ALA A 243 6.74 6.49 7.52
N HIS A 244 7.48 7.34 6.80
CA HIS A 244 7.98 6.99 5.47
C HIS A 244 9.29 6.19 5.50
N GLU A 245 10.04 6.26 6.60
CA GLU A 245 11.42 5.77 6.69
C GLU A 245 11.51 4.24 6.58
N VAL A 246 10.46 3.53 6.99
CA VAL A 246 10.37 2.07 6.83
C VAL A 246 10.48 1.62 5.37
N LYS A 247 10.20 2.51 4.39
CA LYS A 247 10.42 2.21 2.97
C LYS A 247 11.86 1.82 2.67
N LYS A 248 12.85 2.36 3.40
CA LYS A 248 14.26 2.00 3.21
C LYS A 248 14.49 0.50 3.41
N ASP A 249 14.04 -0.02 4.55
CA ASP A 249 14.18 -1.44 4.86
C ASP A 249 13.28 -2.31 4.00
N LEU A 250 12.02 -1.89 3.78
CA LEU A 250 11.09 -2.58 2.88
C LEU A 250 11.71 -2.80 1.50
N LEU A 251 12.15 -1.73 0.84
CA LEU A 251 12.69 -1.80 -0.52
C LEU A 251 14.01 -2.56 -0.60
N ARG A 252 14.90 -2.38 0.39
CA ARG A 252 16.15 -3.15 0.52
C ARG A 252 15.86 -4.65 0.62
N VAL A 253 14.93 -5.05 1.47
CA VAL A 253 14.63 -6.45 1.77
C VAL A 253 13.93 -7.16 0.61
N ILE A 254 13.03 -6.48 -0.10
CA ILE A 254 12.40 -7.06 -1.30
C ILE A 254 13.29 -6.95 -2.53
N GLY A 255 14.40 -6.20 -2.47
CA GLY A 255 15.31 -5.99 -3.59
C GLY A 255 14.62 -5.24 -4.75
N SER A 256 14.03 -4.08 -4.46
CA SER A 256 13.27 -3.30 -5.44
C SER A 256 14.10 -2.79 -6.63
N GLU A 257 15.43 -2.76 -6.51
CA GLU A 257 16.33 -2.39 -7.60
C GLU A 257 16.21 -3.35 -8.80
N ASP A 258 15.81 -4.61 -8.58
CA ASP A 258 15.59 -5.57 -9.67
C ASP A 258 14.44 -5.18 -10.60
N ILE A 259 13.50 -4.36 -10.11
CA ILE A 259 12.42 -3.76 -10.88
C ILE A 259 12.70 -2.27 -11.19
N GLY A 260 13.95 -1.84 -11.03
CA GLY A 260 14.38 -0.46 -11.31
C GLY A 260 13.76 0.59 -10.40
N MET A 261 13.30 0.21 -9.20
CA MET A 261 12.64 1.11 -8.26
C MET A 261 13.55 1.47 -7.08
N THR A 262 13.72 2.77 -6.82
CA THR A 262 14.59 3.33 -5.78
C THR A 262 13.85 4.36 -4.92
N LEU A 263 14.51 4.89 -3.89
CA LEU A 263 14.01 6.00 -3.06
C LEU A 263 14.90 7.23 -3.24
N THR A 264 14.26 8.40 -3.29
CA THR A 264 14.94 9.69 -3.14
C THR A 264 15.35 9.93 -1.69
N GLU A 265 16.14 10.98 -1.45
CA GLU A 265 16.49 11.43 -0.08
C GLU A 265 15.26 11.78 0.77
N SER A 266 14.18 12.24 0.14
CA SER A 266 12.90 12.56 0.77
C SER A 266 11.96 11.35 0.92
N MET A 267 12.46 10.14 0.68
CA MET A 267 11.70 8.88 0.70
C MET A 267 10.61 8.78 -0.39
N ALA A 268 10.62 9.64 -1.42
CA ALA A 268 9.75 9.45 -2.57
C ALA A 268 10.24 8.25 -3.40
N MET A 269 9.32 7.47 -3.95
CA MET A 269 9.68 6.37 -4.85
C MET A 269 10.02 6.91 -6.23
N ASN A 270 11.01 6.30 -6.86
CA ASN A 270 11.39 6.56 -8.24
C ASN A 270 11.41 5.22 -9.00
N PRO A 271 10.67 5.05 -10.11
CA PRO A 271 9.81 6.03 -10.78
C PRO A 271 8.64 6.55 -9.93
N ALA A 272 8.11 7.73 -10.27
CA ALA A 272 7.04 8.37 -9.51
C ALA A 272 5.74 7.53 -9.47
N SER A 273 5.36 6.93 -10.60
CA SER A 273 4.21 6.01 -10.70
C SER A 273 4.57 4.64 -10.14
N SER A 274 4.67 4.58 -8.81
CA SER A 274 5.03 3.38 -8.05
C SER A 274 4.25 3.30 -6.74
N VAL A 275 4.00 2.08 -6.27
CA VAL A 275 3.36 1.81 -4.99
C VAL A 275 4.16 0.74 -4.25
N SER A 276 4.38 0.92 -2.95
CA SER A 276 4.97 -0.12 -2.09
C SER A 276 4.30 -0.16 -0.73
N GLY A 277 4.31 -1.33 -0.11
CA GLY A 277 3.69 -1.53 1.19
C GLY A 277 3.79 -2.96 1.68
N PHE A 278 2.92 -3.27 2.62
CA PHE A 278 2.84 -4.57 3.28
C PHE A 278 1.53 -5.26 2.95
N TYR A 279 1.41 -6.56 3.21
CA TYR A 279 0.16 -7.32 3.21
C TYR A 279 -0.07 -7.93 4.59
N LEU A 280 -1.26 -7.72 5.13
CA LEU A 280 -1.75 -8.31 6.38
C LEU A 280 -2.98 -9.16 6.07
N ALA A 281 -2.91 -10.45 6.34
CA ALA A 281 -3.94 -11.43 5.97
C ALA A 281 -5.05 -11.61 7.01
N HIS A 282 -4.85 -11.14 8.25
CA HIS A 282 -5.82 -11.35 9.32
C HIS A 282 -7.21 -10.83 8.93
N PRO A 283 -8.30 -11.61 9.14
CA PRO A 283 -9.65 -11.22 8.71
C PRO A 283 -10.14 -9.91 9.32
N ASP A 284 -9.75 -9.65 10.57
CA ASP A 284 -10.06 -8.39 11.24
C ASP A 284 -9.07 -7.26 10.93
N ALA A 285 -8.10 -7.42 10.02
CA ALA A 285 -7.22 -6.31 9.66
C ALA A 285 -8.02 -5.24 8.89
N ARG A 286 -7.84 -3.97 9.25
CA ARG A 286 -8.52 -2.83 8.61
C ARG A 286 -7.70 -1.58 8.67
N TYR A 287 -7.92 -0.68 7.72
CA TYR A 287 -7.34 0.65 7.76
C TYR A 287 -7.91 1.48 8.92
N PHE A 288 -7.05 2.32 9.49
CA PHE A 288 -7.40 3.30 10.50
C PHE A 288 -6.45 4.49 10.36
N ASN A 289 -6.84 5.64 10.92
CA ASN A 289 -5.93 6.77 11.07
C ASN A 289 -5.28 6.70 12.45
N VAL A 290 -3.95 6.63 12.52
CA VAL A 290 -3.18 6.70 13.78
C VAL A 290 -3.54 7.98 14.55
N GLY A 291 -3.75 9.09 13.84
CA GLY A 291 -4.01 10.39 14.40
C GLY A 291 -2.77 10.99 15.04
N LYS A 292 -3.00 11.88 16.01
CA LYS A 292 -1.93 12.53 16.76
C LYS A 292 -1.33 11.58 17.81
N ILE A 293 -0.01 11.61 17.96
CA ILE A 293 0.76 10.88 18.97
C ILE A 293 1.41 11.85 19.96
N SER A 294 1.44 11.46 21.22
CA SER A 294 2.06 12.23 22.31
C SER A 294 3.55 11.94 22.44
N THR A 295 4.23 12.83 23.16
CA THR A 295 5.69 12.79 23.38
C THR A 295 6.20 11.44 23.88
N ASP A 296 5.45 10.74 24.75
CA ASP A 296 5.83 9.42 25.27
C ASP A 296 6.00 8.36 24.17
N GLN A 297 5.12 8.34 23.16
CA GLN A 297 5.23 7.42 22.03
C GLN A 297 6.34 7.83 21.06
N VAL A 298 6.59 9.13 20.90
CA VAL A 298 7.72 9.64 20.11
C VAL A 298 9.04 9.19 20.73
N GLU A 299 9.20 9.34 22.05
CA GLU A 299 10.39 8.92 22.79
C GLU A 299 10.58 7.39 22.75
N ASP A 300 9.49 6.63 22.92
CA ASP A 300 9.50 5.17 22.79
C ASP A 300 9.89 4.72 21.38
N LEU A 301 9.37 5.37 20.33
CA LEU A 301 9.72 5.07 18.94
C LEU A 301 11.19 5.42 18.63
N ALA A 302 11.68 6.57 19.12
CA ALA A 302 13.08 6.97 18.98
C ALA A 302 14.00 5.91 19.59
N LYS A 303 13.66 5.42 20.80
CA LYS A 303 14.38 4.33 21.45
C LYS A 303 14.34 3.03 20.64
N ARG A 304 13.17 2.62 20.13
CA ARG A 304 13.01 1.39 19.33
C ARG A 304 13.81 1.44 18.02
N ARG A 305 13.86 2.61 17.38
CA ARG A 305 14.57 2.82 16.10
C ARG A 305 16.06 3.12 16.27
N GLY A 306 16.52 3.43 17.49
CA GLY A 306 17.88 3.91 17.73
C GLY A 306 18.13 5.30 17.14
N GLU A 307 17.11 6.14 17.08
CA GLU A 307 17.14 7.50 16.53
C GLU A 307 17.03 8.54 17.65
N THR A 308 17.33 9.81 17.33
CA THR A 308 17.08 10.92 18.25
C THR A 308 15.58 11.27 18.28
N VAL A 309 15.11 11.81 19.40
CA VAL A 309 13.71 12.26 19.51
C VAL A 309 13.42 13.38 18.50
N GLU A 310 14.40 14.26 18.26
CA GLU A 310 14.34 15.34 17.28
C GLU A 310 14.15 14.82 15.85
N ASP A 311 14.89 13.76 15.47
CA ASP A 311 14.74 13.15 14.15
C ASP A 311 13.36 12.54 13.97
N VAL A 312 12.87 11.78 14.95
CA VAL A 312 11.52 11.20 14.90
C VAL A 312 10.45 12.30 14.84
N ARG A 313 10.62 13.41 15.59
CA ARG A 313 9.72 14.57 15.52
C ARG A 313 9.67 15.19 14.13
N ARG A 314 10.82 15.34 13.47
CA ARG A 314 10.91 15.88 12.11
C ARG A 314 10.18 14.97 11.12
N GLN A 315 10.42 13.66 11.21
CA GLN A 315 9.84 12.65 10.31
C GLN A 315 8.32 12.54 10.47
N LEU A 316 7.81 12.62 11.71
CA LEU A 316 6.39 12.48 12.04
C LEU A 316 5.71 13.83 12.32
N SER A 317 6.23 14.93 11.79
CA SER A 317 5.73 16.29 12.08
C SER A 317 4.23 16.47 11.83
N SER A 318 3.66 15.79 10.83
CA SER A 318 2.21 15.79 10.58
C SER A 318 1.38 15.03 11.63
N SER A 319 1.99 14.07 12.31
CA SER A 319 1.36 13.10 13.22
C SER A 319 1.59 13.42 14.70
N ILE A 320 2.31 14.48 15.04
CA ILE A 320 2.59 14.89 16.42
C ILE A 320 1.73 16.09 16.79
N ASP A 321 1.27 16.14 18.05
CA ASP A 321 0.57 17.29 18.63
C ASP A 321 1.46 18.53 18.73
#